data_AF-A0A2N1NSQ9-F1
#
_entry.id   AF-A0A2N1NSQ9-F1
#
_cell.length_a   1.000
_cell.length_b   1.000
_cell.length_c   1.000
_cell.angle_alpha   90.00
_cell.angle_beta   90.00
_cell.angle_gamma   90.00
#
_symmetry.space_group_name_H-M   'P 1'
#
loop_
_entity.id
_entity.type
_entity.pdbx_description
1 polymer ?
#
loop_
_entity_poly.entity_id
_entity_poly.type
_entity_poly.pdbx_seq_one_letter_code
_entity_poly.pdbx_strand_id
1 'polypeptide(L)'
;MDTMDNMDTVIIENEEEVTTWVNNNKKTCMKAFFDRFHNIYDEFLNEVVKCKNIDEYIDLEKTIIKCTSASRPGKIPIRLNKPETKVPAVYYFLSLFLIKFAGVHVNNIIRALLRRELTATAKLNRIKTQYSEIQQKNEDLEKIVADGALTNGLVIQDLENRIRNLEAEVIAKE
;
A
#
# COMPACT_ATOMS: atom_id res chain seq x y z
N MET A 1 2.74 13.84 -39.69
CA MET A 1 2.40 12.53 -39.10
C MET A 1 3.20 12.42 -37.82
N ASP A 2 2.62 11.74 -36.84
CA ASP A 2 3.11 11.55 -35.46
C ASP A 2 2.72 12.67 -34.48
N THR A 3 1.42 12.66 -34.19
CA THR A 3 0.89 12.84 -32.84
C THR A 3 1.72 11.99 -31.87
N MET A 4 2.74 12.61 -31.31
CA MET A 4 3.44 12.14 -30.13
C MET A 4 2.40 12.20 -29.01
N ASP A 5 1.71 11.08 -28.80
CA ASP A 5 0.73 10.91 -27.73
C ASP A 5 1.43 11.30 -26.42
N ASN A 6 1.11 12.49 -25.93
CA ASN A 6 1.22 12.81 -24.53
C ASN A 6 0.26 11.84 -23.84
N MET A 7 0.74 10.63 -23.51
CA MET A 7 0.16 9.82 -22.47
C MET A 7 0.36 10.59 -21.16
N ASP A 8 -0.43 11.65 -21.02
CA ASP A 8 -0.86 12.13 -19.72
C ASP A 8 -1.21 10.87 -18.95
N THR A 9 -0.52 10.67 -17.84
CA THR A 9 -0.80 9.67 -16.82
C THR A 9 -2.19 9.94 -16.23
N VAL A 10 -3.24 9.78 -17.04
CA VAL A 10 -4.61 9.75 -16.60
C VAL A 10 -4.74 8.40 -15.93
N ILE A 11 -4.66 8.41 -14.60
CA ILE A 11 -5.13 7.29 -13.80
C ILE A 11 -6.63 7.19 -14.12
N ILE A 12 -7.01 6.29 -15.02
CA ILE A 12 -8.40 5.99 -15.29
C ILE A 12 -8.87 5.20 -14.06
N GLU A 13 -9.45 5.90 -13.09
CA GLU A 13 -10.08 5.28 -11.95
C GLU A 13 -11.32 4.53 -12.45
N ASN A 14 -11.19 3.22 -12.61
CA ASN A 14 -12.34 2.37 -12.86
C ASN A 14 -13.15 2.26 -11.56
N GLU A 15 -14.22 3.05 -11.45
CA GLU A 15 -15.08 3.09 -10.26
C GLU A 15 -15.60 1.71 -9.83
N GLU A 16 -15.87 0.81 -10.78
CA GLU A 16 -16.35 -0.55 -10.50
C GLU A 16 -15.24 -1.40 -9.87
N GLU A 17 -14.01 -1.30 -10.39
CA GLU A 17 -12.84 -1.99 -9.85
C GLU A 17 -12.51 -1.49 -8.44
N VAL A 18 -12.51 -0.16 -8.24
CA VAL A 18 -12.29 0.46 -6.93
C VAL A 18 -13.35 0.01 -5.93
N THR A 19 -14.63 0.02 -6.33
CA THR A 19 -15.74 -0.41 -5.48
C THR A 19 -15.61 -1.89 -5.09
N THR A 20 -15.27 -2.76 -6.05
CA THR A 20 -15.04 -4.19 -5.80
C THR A 20 -13.87 -4.41 -4.85
N TRP A 21 -12.77 -3.69 -5.06
CA TRP A 21 -11.60 -3.74 -4.19
C TRP A 21 -11.93 -3.29 -2.76
N VAL A 22 -12.64 -2.17 -2.58
CA VAL A 22 -13.08 -1.67 -1.26
C VAL A 22 -13.95 -2.72 -0.55
N ASN A 23 -14.91 -3.31 -1.26
CA ASN A 23 -15.80 -4.32 -0.71
C ASN A 23 -15.05 -5.58 -0.25
N ASN A 24 -14.07 -6.05 -1.03
CA ASN A 24 -13.24 -7.20 -0.67
C ASN A 24 -12.36 -6.90 0.54
N ASN A 25 -11.78 -5.71 0.60
CA ASN A 25 -11.01 -5.25 1.76
C ASN A 25 -11.87 -5.18 3.02
N LYS A 26 -13.07 -4.60 2.92
CA LYS A 26 -14.03 -4.53 4.02
C LYS A 26 -14.36 -5.94 4.54
N LYS A 27 -14.70 -6.88 3.66
CA LYS A 27 -14.97 -8.28 4.04
C LYS A 27 -13.78 -8.91 4.77
N THR A 28 -12.58 -8.71 4.25
CA THR A 28 -11.34 -9.24 4.84
C THR A 28 -11.07 -8.66 6.23
N CYS A 29 -11.16 -7.35 6.39
CA CYS A 29 -10.98 -6.68 7.67
C CYS A 29 -12.04 -7.09 8.70
N MET A 30 -13.30 -7.19 8.27
CA MET A 30 -14.41 -7.63 9.14
C MET A 30 -14.21 -9.06 9.61
N LYS A 31 -13.84 -9.96 8.70
CA LYS A 31 -13.51 -11.34 9.05
C LYS A 31 -12.34 -11.40 10.05
N ALA A 32 -11.24 -10.71 9.75
CA ALA A 32 -10.08 -10.66 10.64
C ALA A 32 -10.41 -10.10 12.03
N PHE A 33 -11.36 -9.18 12.13
CA PHE A 33 -11.85 -8.67 13.41
C PHE A 33 -12.67 -9.73 14.16
N PHE A 34 -13.72 -10.27 13.54
CA PHE A 34 -14.64 -11.20 14.21
C PHE A 34 -14.04 -12.57 14.50
N ASP A 35 -13.07 -13.03 13.71
CA ASP A 35 -12.37 -14.29 13.97
C ASP A 35 -11.70 -14.28 15.36
N ARG A 36 -11.30 -13.11 15.88
CA ARG A 36 -10.74 -12.95 17.23
C ARG A 36 -11.77 -13.14 18.35
N PHE A 37 -13.05 -13.06 18.01
CA PHE A 37 -14.16 -13.22 18.95
C PHE A 37 -14.78 -14.62 18.89
N HIS A 38 -14.38 -15.48 17.95
CA HIS A 38 -15.02 -16.77 17.72
C HIS A 38 -15.03 -17.67 18.97
N ASN A 39 -13.89 -17.76 19.66
CA ASN A 39 -13.72 -18.56 20.87
C ASN A 39 -13.54 -17.70 22.14
N ILE A 40 -13.92 -16.42 22.10
CA ILE A 40 -13.62 -15.48 23.18
C ILE A 40 -14.21 -15.92 24.53
N TYR A 41 -15.35 -16.60 24.49
CA TYR A 41 -16.02 -17.14 25.67
C TYR A 41 -15.15 -18.16 26.40
N ASP A 42 -14.72 -19.19 25.66
CA ASP A 42 -13.98 -20.32 26.20
C ASP A 42 -12.54 -19.93 26.56
N GLU A 43 -11.91 -19.09 25.75
CA GLU A 43 -10.51 -18.73 25.91
C GLU A 43 -10.29 -17.62 26.95
N PHE A 44 -11.21 -16.66 27.08
CA PHE A 44 -10.96 -15.44 27.87
C PHE A 44 -12.10 -15.06 28.81
N LEU A 45 -13.35 -15.04 28.38
CA LEU A 45 -14.44 -14.50 29.21
C LEU A 45 -14.67 -15.36 30.47
N ASN A 46 -14.51 -16.69 30.38
CA ASN A 46 -14.59 -17.58 31.54
C ASN A 46 -13.57 -17.25 32.64
N GLU A 47 -12.40 -16.73 32.28
CA GLU A 47 -11.41 -16.27 33.27
C GLU A 47 -11.75 -14.87 33.78
N VAL A 48 -12.21 -13.98 32.89
CA VAL A 48 -12.61 -12.61 33.26
C VAL A 48 -13.76 -12.60 34.28
N VAL A 49 -14.73 -13.50 34.16
CA VAL A 49 -15.84 -13.59 35.14
C VAL A 49 -15.42 -14.09 36.51
N LYS A 50 -14.27 -14.77 36.62
CA LYS A 50 -13.73 -15.25 37.90
C LYS A 50 -13.03 -14.15 38.69
N CYS A 51 -12.66 -13.04 38.06
CA CYS A 51 -12.03 -11.90 38.73
C CYS A 51 -12.97 -11.29 39.78
N LYS A 52 -12.49 -11.17 41.02
CA LYS A 52 -13.26 -10.63 42.15
C LYS A 52 -12.97 -9.16 42.42
N ASN A 53 -11.78 -8.71 42.04
CA ASN A 53 -11.30 -7.35 42.24
C ASN A 53 -10.58 -6.82 40.99
N ILE A 54 -10.31 -5.52 40.99
CA ILE A 54 -9.71 -4.81 39.86
C ILE A 54 -8.26 -5.24 39.60
N ASP A 55 -7.51 -5.62 40.63
CA ASP A 55 -6.10 -6.00 40.51
C ASP A 55 -5.95 -7.34 39.79
N GLU A 56 -6.75 -8.35 40.17
CA GLU A 56 -6.86 -9.64 39.47
C GLU A 56 -7.21 -9.44 37.99
N TYR A 57 -8.17 -8.55 37.71
CA TYR A 57 -8.55 -8.21 36.35
C TYR A 57 -7.39 -7.57 35.57
N ILE A 58 -6.67 -6.61 36.17
CA ILE A 58 -5.55 -5.92 35.53
C ILE A 58 -4.43 -6.91 35.16
N ASP A 59 -4.13 -7.89 36.01
CA ASP A 59 -3.09 -8.87 35.74
C ASP A 59 -3.49 -9.88 34.66
N LEU A 60 -4.77 -10.31 34.66
CA LEU A 60 -5.32 -11.11 33.56
C LEU A 60 -5.29 -10.34 32.23
N GLU A 61 -5.70 -9.08 32.25
CA GLU A 61 -5.68 -8.19 31.08
C GLU A 61 -4.27 -8.05 30.49
N LYS A 62 -3.25 -7.82 31.32
CA LYS A 62 -1.85 -7.74 30.85
C LYS A 62 -1.41 -9.01 30.14
N THR A 63 -1.83 -10.16 30.64
CA THR A 63 -1.45 -11.47 30.10
C THR A 63 -2.09 -11.72 28.73
N ILE A 64 -3.38 -11.40 28.59
CA ILE A 64 -4.16 -11.67 27.38
C ILE A 64 -3.94 -10.59 26.32
N ILE A 65 -4.16 -9.32 26.68
CA ILE A 65 -4.19 -8.21 25.72
C ILE A 65 -2.76 -7.71 25.42
N LYS A 66 -1.80 -7.93 26.32
CA LYS A 66 -0.35 -7.61 26.16
C LYS A 66 -0.06 -6.15 25.74
N CYS A 67 -1.03 -5.26 25.83
CA CYS A 67 -0.97 -3.90 25.30
C CYS A 67 -1.01 -2.87 26.44
N THR A 68 0.14 -2.29 26.76
CA THR A 68 0.35 -1.31 27.84
C THR A 68 -0.35 0.05 27.61
N SER A 69 -0.71 0.38 26.38
CA SER A 69 -1.32 1.68 26.02
C SER A 69 -2.84 1.71 26.14
N ALA A 70 -3.52 0.56 26.04
CA ALA A 70 -4.97 0.45 26.22
C ALA A 70 -5.37 0.29 27.69
N SER A 71 -4.41 0.02 28.58
CA SER A 71 -4.64 -0.38 29.97
C SER A 71 -4.54 0.77 30.98
N ARG A 72 -4.39 2.04 30.57
CA ARG A 72 -4.27 3.14 31.54
C ARG A 72 -5.54 3.19 32.43
N PRO A 73 -5.42 2.90 33.74
CA PRO A 73 -6.54 2.96 34.65
C PRO A 73 -6.92 4.44 34.80
N GLY A 74 -8.12 4.81 34.33
CA GLY A 74 -8.57 6.22 34.31
C GLY A 74 -9.47 6.57 33.13
N LYS A 75 -9.47 5.78 32.05
CA LYS A 75 -10.47 5.88 30.96
C LYS A 75 -11.56 4.81 31.10
N ILE A 76 -11.98 4.54 32.33
CA ILE A 76 -13.17 3.73 32.59
C ILE A 76 -14.35 4.48 31.94
N PRO A 77 -15.21 3.83 31.14
CA PRO A 77 -16.41 4.49 30.62
C PRO A 77 -17.17 5.11 31.79
N ILE A 78 -17.36 6.44 31.79
CA ILE A 78 -17.96 7.20 32.90
C ILE A 78 -19.31 6.60 33.34
N ARG A 79 -20.03 5.98 32.40
CA ARG A 79 -21.31 5.30 32.65
C ARG A 79 -21.21 4.02 33.49
N LEU A 80 -20.06 3.36 33.53
CA LEU A 80 -19.82 2.17 34.35
C LEU A 80 -19.38 2.50 35.79
N ASN A 81 -19.03 3.76 36.08
CA ASN A 81 -18.58 4.22 37.40
C ASN A 81 -19.64 5.09 38.12
N LYS A 82 -20.93 4.92 37.79
CA LYS A 82 -22.00 5.65 38.46
C LYS A 82 -22.24 5.07 39.87
N PRO A 83 -22.10 5.88 40.95
CA PRO A 83 -22.32 5.41 42.33
C PRO A 83 -23.75 4.89 42.58
N GLU A 84 -24.70 5.40 41.80
CA GLU A 84 -26.13 5.10 41.87
C GLU A 84 -26.46 3.68 41.37
N THR A 85 -25.63 3.13 40.48
CA THR A 85 -25.81 1.80 39.90
C THR A 85 -24.75 0.88 40.47
N LYS A 86 -25.13 0.02 41.43
CA LYS A 86 -24.31 -1.13 41.84
C LYS A 86 -24.25 -2.13 40.69
N VAL A 87 -23.43 -1.88 39.68
CA VAL A 87 -23.17 -2.85 38.60
C VAL A 87 -22.35 -3.98 39.21
N PRO A 88 -22.80 -5.24 39.14
CA PRO A 88 -21.99 -6.37 39.59
C PRO A 88 -20.62 -6.38 38.90
N ALA A 89 -19.56 -6.62 39.67
CA ALA A 89 -18.17 -6.55 39.20
C ALA A 89 -17.91 -7.39 37.93
N VAL A 90 -18.61 -8.52 37.79
CA VAL A 90 -18.55 -9.39 36.61
C VAL A 90 -18.92 -8.65 35.32
N TYR A 91 -20.04 -7.91 35.31
CA TYR A 91 -20.46 -7.17 34.12
C TYR A 91 -19.52 -6.01 33.80
N TYR A 92 -18.93 -5.42 34.84
CA TYR A 92 -17.94 -4.36 34.71
C TYR A 92 -16.66 -4.87 34.02
N PHE A 93 -16.08 -5.98 34.52
CA PHE A 93 -14.87 -6.58 33.95
C PHE A 93 -15.08 -7.12 32.54
N LEU A 94 -16.22 -7.78 32.27
CA LEU A 94 -16.57 -8.22 30.92
C LEU A 94 -16.64 -7.05 29.94
N SER A 95 -17.31 -5.97 30.33
CA SER A 95 -17.46 -4.79 29.46
C SER A 95 -16.11 -4.15 29.16
N LEU A 96 -15.27 -3.95 30.20
CA LEU A 96 -13.93 -3.39 30.01
C LEU A 96 -13.06 -4.26 29.12
N PHE A 97 -13.07 -5.58 29.35
CA PHE A 97 -12.27 -6.52 28.57
C PHE A 97 -12.65 -6.47 27.09
N LEU A 98 -13.96 -6.61 26.79
CA LEU A 98 -14.45 -6.62 25.42
C LEU A 98 -14.14 -5.32 24.67
N ILE A 99 -14.32 -4.17 25.32
CA ILE A 99 -14.01 -2.86 24.72
C ILE A 99 -12.52 -2.75 24.39
N LYS A 100 -11.65 -3.11 25.33
CA LYS A 100 -10.20 -3.02 25.13
C LYS A 100 -9.70 -4.04 24.11
N PHE A 101 -10.21 -5.27 24.18
CA PHE A 101 -9.89 -6.34 23.23
C PHE A 101 -10.27 -5.95 21.80
N ALA A 102 -11.49 -5.43 21.61
CA ALA A 102 -11.93 -4.87 20.34
C ALA A 102 -11.01 -3.73 19.87
N GLY A 103 -10.71 -2.78 20.76
CA GLY A 103 -9.85 -1.63 20.45
C GLY A 103 -8.46 -2.04 19.96
N VAL A 104 -7.83 -3.04 20.60
CA VAL A 104 -6.52 -3.56 20.18
C VAL A 104 -6.59 -4.21 18.80
N HIS A 105 -7.62 -5.00 18.52
CA HIS A 105 -7.76 -5.65 17.23
C HIS A 105 -8.08 -4.67 16.09
N VAL A 106 -8.91 -3.65 16.35
CA VAL A 106 -9.13 -2.53 15.40
C VAL A 106 -7.81 -1.81 15.12
N ASN A 107 -7.04 -1.47 16.17
CA ASN A 107 -5.75 -0.78 16.00
C ASN A 107 -4.75 -1.62 15.17
N ASN A 108 -4.73 -2.94 15.36
CA ASN A 108 -3.87 -3.84 14.59
C ASN A 108 -4.29 -3.87 13.11
N ILE A 109 -5.60 -3.92 12.82
CA ILE A 109 -6.11 -3.86 11.44
C ILE A 109 -5.73 -2.53 10.78
N ILE A 110 -5.96 -1.40 11.46
CA ILE A 110 -5.60 -0.07 10.96
C ILE A 110 -4.10 0.00 10.67
N ARG A 111 -3.26 -0.47 11.59
CA ARG A 111 -1.80 -0.50 11.41
C ARG A 111 -1.39 -1.33 10.19
N ALA A 112 -2.02 -2.49 9.97
CA ALA A 112 -1.75 -3.33 8.81
C ALA A 112 -2.12 -2.62 7.50
N LEU A 113 -3.27 -1.95 7.46
CA LEU A 113 -3.71 -1.16 6.30
C LEU A 113 -2.74 -0.01 6.00
N LEU A 114 -2.35 0.78 7.00
CA LEU A 114 -1.40 1.88 6.84
C LEU A 114 -0.03 1.39 6.33
N ARG A 115 0.47 0.26 6.84
CA ARG A 115 1.73 -0.34 6.36
C ARG A 115 1.63 -0.78 4.89
N ARG A 116 0.48 -1.33 4.49
CA ARG A 116 0.25 -1.72 3.11
C ARG A 116 0.28 -0.51 2.18
N GLU A 117 -0.40 0.57 2.57
CA GLU A 117 -0.41 1.83 1.83
C GLU A 117 1.00 2.40 1.67
N LEU A 118 1.76 2.53 2.77
CA LEU A 118 3.15 2.99 2.74
C LEU A 118 4.02 2.15 1.78
N THR A 119 3.85 0.83 1.79
CA THR A 119 4.58 -0.08 0.91
C THR A 119 4.17 0.09 -0.56
N ALA A 120 2.88 0.30 -0.83
CA ALA A 120 2.38 0.54 -2.18
C ALA A 120 2.92 1.85 -2.75
N THR A 121 2.88 2.94 -1.96
CA THR A 121 3.43 4.24 -2.35
C THR A 121 4.93 4.15 -2.65
N ALA A 122 5.70 3.44 -1.83
CA ALA A 122 7.13 3.22 -2.08
C ALA A 122 7.39 2.46 -3.39
N LYS A 123 6.58 1.45 -3.71
CA LYS A 123 6.66 0.70 -4.97
C LYS A 123 6.31 1.58 -6.17
N LEU A 124 5.23 2.36 -6.08
CA LEU A 124 4.82 3.28 -7.14
C LEU A 124 5.93 4.30 -7.45
N ASN A 125 6.52 4.90 -6.41
CA ASN A 125 7.62 5.85 -6.58
C ASN A 125 8.83 5.20 -7.26
N ARG A 126 9.19 3.97 -6.87
CA ARG A 126 10.27 3.22 -7.53
C ARG A 126 9.99 2.98 -9.01
N ILE A 127 8.77 2.56 -9.36
CA ILE A 127 8.37 2.33 -10.76
C ILE A 127 8.43 3.64 -11.54
N LYS A 128 7.94 4.75 -10.97
CA LYS A 128 7.99 6.07 -11.60
C LYS A 128 9.42 6.51 -11.91
N THR A 129 10.35 6.31 -10.98
CA THR A 129 11.78 6.60 -11.20
C THR A 129 12.35 5.73 -12.33
N GLN A 130 12.12 4.41 -12.29
CA GLN A 130 12.60 3.50 -13.34
C GLN A 130 12.04 3.84 -14.72
N TYR A 131 10.76 4.22 -14.79
CA TYR A 131 10.12 4.66 -16.03
C TYR A 131 10.81 5.91 -16.59
N SER A 132 11.06 6.92 -15.75
CA SER A 132 11.77 8.14 -16.15
C SER A 132 13.18 7.85 -16.67
N GLU A 133 13.91 6.93 -16.05
CA GLU A 133 15.25 6.52 -16.51
C GLU A 133 15.20 5.79 -17.86
N ILE A 134 14.21 4.93 -18.08
CA ILE A 134 14.02 4.23 -19.36
C ILE A 134 13.61 5.22 -20.45
N GLN A 135 12.70 6.14 -20.13
CA GLN A 135 12.27 7.17 -21.07
C GLN A 135 13.45 8.02 -21.54
N GLN A 136 14.29 8.50 -20.63
CA GLN A 136 15.49 9.26 -20.98
C GLN A 136 16.45 8.43 -21.86
N LYS A 137 16.68 7.16 -21.53
CA LYS A 137 17.52 6.28 -22.36
C LYS A 137 16.96 6.06 -23.76
N ASN A 138 15.65 5.97 -23.90
CA ASN A 138 15.01 5.84 -25.21
C ASN A 138 15.19 7.12 -26.03
N GLU A 139 15.00 8.30 -25.43
CA GLU A 139 15.24 9.59 -26.09
C GLU A 139 16.71 9.73 -26.55
N ASP A 140 17.66 9.33 -25.70
CA ASP A 140 19.09 9.30 -26.05
C ASP A 140 19.39 8.33 -27.22
N LEU A 141 18.78 7.14 -27.20
CA LEU A 141 18.94 6.14 -28.27
C LEU A 141 18.33 6.63 -29.59
N GLU A 142 17.15 7.25 -29.58
CA GLU A 142 16.52 7.83 -30.76
C GLU A 142 17.43 8.89 -31.40
N LYS A 143 18.06 9.74 -30.58
CA LYS A 143 19.02 10.73 -31.06
C LYS A 143 20.25 10.06 -31.70
N ILE A 144 20.83 9.05 -31.05
CA ILE A 144 21.99 8.31 -31.60
C ILE A 144 21.64 7.67 -32.94
N VAL A 145 20.44 7.08 -33.06
CA VAL A 145 19.97 6.46 -34.30
C VAL A 145 19.78 7.51 -35.39
N ALA A 146 19.17 8.65 -35.08
CA ALA A 146 18.98 9.75 -36.02
C ALA A 146 20.32 10.33 -36.51
N ASP A 147 21.25 10.62 -35.58
CA ASP A 147 22.58 11.15 -35.89
C ASP A 147 23.39 10.14 -36.73
N GLY A 148 23.29 8.84 -36.40
CA GLY A 148 23.93 7.77 -37.16
C GLY A 148 23.35 7.63 -38.58
N ALA A 149 22.04 7.69 -38.74
CA ALA A 149 21.38 7.65 -40.05
C ALA A 149 21.78 8.86 -40.92
N LEU A 150 21.82 10.06 -40.33
CA LEU A 150 22.28 11.28 -41.01
C LEU A 150 23.73 11.15 -41.46
N THR A 151 24.62 10.76 -40.54
CA THR A 151 26.06 10.61 -40.81
C THR A 151 26.32 9.58 -41.91
N ASN A 152 25.68 8.41 -41.82
CA ASN A 152 25.82 7.37 -42.82
C ASN A 152 25.26 7.81 -44.18
N GLY A 153 24.13 8.52 -44.20
CA GLY A 153 23.57 9.08 -45.42
C GLY A 153 24.52 10.06 -46.11
N LEU A 154 25.14 10.96 -45.35
CA LEU A 154 26.14 11.90 -45.88
C LEU A 154 27.37 11.17 -46.46
N VAL A 155 27.87 10.15 -45.78
CA VAL A 155 29.02 9.35 -46.24
C VAL A 155 28.67 8.59 -47.53
N ILE A 156 27.49 7.97 -47.61
CA ILE A 156 27.03 7.26 -48.81
C ILE A 156 26.94 8.24 -49.98
N GLN A 157 26.34 9.42 -49.78
CA GLN A 157 26.22 10.43 -50.84
C GLN A 157 27.58 10.94 -51.34
N ASP A 158 28.56 11.14 -50.45
CA ASP A 158 29.94 11.48 -50.84
C ASP A 158 30.57 10.37 -51.69
N LEU A 159 30.46 9.11 -51.26
CA LEU A 159 30.99 7.96 -51.99
C LEU A 159 30.33 7.79 -53.37
N GLU A 160 29.00 7.95 -53.46
CA GLU A 160 28.26 7.92 -54.72
C GLU A 160 28.70 9.02 -55.70
N ASN A 161 28.96 10.24 -55.19
CA ASN A 161 29.49 11.34 -56.00
C ASN A 161 30.89 11.04 -56.53
N ARG A 162 31.77 10.50 -55.69
CA ARG A 162 33.14 10.13 -56.07
C ARG A 162 33.15 9.04 -57.13
N ILE A 163 32.29 8.03 -57.01
CA ILE A 163 32.14 6.97 -58.01
C ILE A 163 31.70 7.58 -59.36
N ARG A 164 30.65 8.41 -59.38
CA ARG A 164 30.19 9.06 -60.63
C ARG A 164 31.26 9.90 -61.31
N ASN A 165 32.05 10.64 -60.54
CA ASN A 165 33.16 11.42 -61.10
C ASN A 165 34.24 10.52 -61.71
N LEU A 166 34.60 9.42 -61.04
CA LEU A 166 35.56 8.45 -61.56
C LEU A 166 35.05 7.75 -62.83
N GLU A 167 33.77 7.37 -62.88
CA GLU A 167 33.13 6.81 -64.07
C GLU A 167 33.21 7.78 -65.26
N ALA A 168 32.91 9.07 -65.03
CA ALA A 168 33.02 10.10 -66.06
C ALA A 168 34.46 10.28 -66.58
N GLU A 169 35.45 10.24 -65.69
CA GLU A 169 36.87 10.32 -66.07
C GLU A 169 37.35 9.13 -66.90
N VAL A 170 36.85 7.93 -66.61
CA VAL A 170 37.16 6.71 -67.39
C VAL A 170 36.57 6.82 -68.79
N ILE A 171 35.29 7.20 -68.91
CA ILE A 171 34.61 7.36 -70.20
C ILE A 171 35.30 8.44 -71.06
N ALA A 172 35.78 9.52 -70.45
CA ALA A 172 36.48 10.58 -71.19
C ALA A 172 37.88 10.17 -71.71
N LYS A 173 38.43 9.03 -71.26
CA LYS A 173 39.74 8.51 -71.68
C LYS A 173 39.67 7.35 -72.68
N GLU A 174 38.47 6.78 -72.91
CA GLU A 174 38.18 5.82 -73.98
C GLU A 174 37.81 6.53 -75.29
#